data_AF-A0A9W9YDX7-F1
#
_entry.id   AF-A0A9W9YDX7-F1
#
_cell.length_a   1.000
_cell.length_b   1.000
_cell.length_c   1.000
_cell.angle_alpha   90.00
_cell.angle_beta   90.00
_cell.angle_gamma   90.00
#
_symmetry.space_group_name_H-M   'P 1'
#
loop_
_entity.id
_entity.type
_entity.pdbx_description
1 polymer ?
#
loop_
_entity_poly.entity_id
_entity_poly.type
_entity_poly.pdbx_seq_one_letter_code
_entity_poly.pdbx_strand_id
1 'polypeptide(L)' 'MIRMGAHFKNTSLLIGSEQDFDIKKVYFHHEYNSGTSTNYDIALIHLDRPAILQDGVDLVCLPDDNVAFPPDLIVG' A
#
# COMPACT_ATOMS: atom_id res chain seq x y z
N MET A 1 8.52 0.73 9.90
CA MET A 1 7.31 0.13 10.48
C MET A 1 6.12 0.51 9.62
N ILE A 2 5.25 -0.45 9.33
CA ILE A 2 3.97 -0.26 8.64
C ILE A 2 2.86 -0.65 9.60
N ARG A 3 1.81 0.17 9.72
CA ARG A 3 0.60 -0.16 10.49
C ARG A 3 -0.59 -0.31 9.54
N MET A 4 -1.29 -1.44 9.62
CA MET A 4 -2.55 -1.70 8.91
C MET A 4 -3.70 -1.80 9.91
N GLY A 5 -4.94 -1.62 9.45
CA GLY A 5 -6.13 -1.75 10.31
C GLY A 5 -6.37 -0.59 11.27
N ALA A 6 -5.68 0.54 11.09
CA ALA A 6 -5.83 1.71 11.94
C ALA A 6 -6.98 2.61 11.49
N HIS A 7 -7.79 3.03 12.46
CA HIS A 7 -8.80 4.08 12.26
C HIS A 7 -8.27 5.46 12.69
N PHE A 8 -7.55 5.53 13.81
CA PHE A 8 -6.99 6.77 14.33
C PHE A 8 -5.50 6.92 13.99
N LYS A 9 -5.09 8.14 13.61
CA LYS A 9 -3.67 8.48 13.41
C LYS A 9 -2.88 8.46 14.73
N ASN A 10 -3.53 8.82 15.84
CA ASN A 10 -2.93 8.74 17.16
C ASN A 10 -2.81 7.28 17.57
N THR A 11 -1.59 6.74 17.58
CA THR A 11 -1.32 5.32 17.82
C THR A 11 -1.59 4.88 19.25
N SER A 12 -1.88 5.80 20.17
CA SER A 12 -2.36 5.49 21.52
C SER A 12 -3.86 5.16 21.56
N LEU A 13 -4.61 5.45 20.49
CA LEU A 13 -6.03 5.14 20.35
C LEU A 13 -6.19 3.95 19.41
N LEU A 14 -6.40 2.76 19.98
CA LEU A 14 -6.57 1.51 19.25
C LEU A 14 -8.04 1.09 19.23
N ILE A 15 -8.50 0.57 18.10
CA ILE A 15 -9.84 -0.03 17.98
C ILE A 15 -9.79 -1.58 17.99
N GLY A 16 -8.59 -2.17 17.90
CA GLY A 16 -8.36 -3.61 18.04
C GLY A 16 -8.06 -4.34 16.72
N SER A 17 -8.17 -3.65 15.59
CA SER A 17 -7.84 -4.19 14.25
C SER A 17 -6.39 -3.90 13.82
N GLU A 18 -5.66 -3.09 14.58
CA GLU A 18 -4.33 -2.63 14.21
C GLU A 18 -3.28 -3.74 14.24
N GLN A 19 -2.43 -3.78 13.21
CA GLN A 19 -1.29 -4.69 13.11
C GLN A 19 -0.04 -3.90 12.69
N ASP A 20 1.04 -4.02 13.47
CA ASP A 20 2.33 -3.36 13.20
C ASP A 20 3.34 -4.34 12.61
N PHE A 21 3.98 -3.96 11.51
CA PHE A 21 4.94 -4.79 10.79
C PHE A 21 6.29 -4.10 10.67
N ASP A 22 7.34 -4.90 10.80
CA ASP A 22 8.66 -4.49 10.35
C ASP A 22 8.82 -4.72 8.85
N ILE A 23 9.76 -4.03 8.24
CA ILE A 23 10.02 -4.13 6.81
C ILE A 23 11.12 -5.15 6.61
N LYS A 24 10.81 -6.25 5.92
CA LYS A 24 11.81 -7.25 5.51
C LYS A 24 12.67 -6.73 4.37
N LYS A 25 12.03 -6.13 3.36
CA LYS A 25 12.71 -5.61 2.17
C LYS A 25 11.83 -4.62 1.42
N VAL A 26 12.47 -3.65 0.77
CA VAL A 26 11.83 -2.73 -0.17
C VAL A 26 12.36 -3.04 -1.58
N TYR A 27 11.46 -3.13 -2.55
CA TYR A 27 11.76 -3.33 -3.97
C TYR A 27 11.35 -2.08 -4.74
N PHE A 28 12.33 -1.28 -5.14
CA PHE A 28 12.09 -0.12 -6.01
C PHE A 28 11.94 -0.57 -7.45
N HIS A 29 11.10 0.13 -8.23
CA HIS A 29 11.08 -0.06 -9.67
C HIS A 29 12.47 0.21 -10.25
N HIS A 30 12.94 -0.65 -11.17
CA HIS A 30 14.32 -0.59 -11.69
C HIS A 30 14.66 0.69 -12.45
N GLU A 31 13.63 1.42 -12.88
CA GLU A 31 13.68 2.63 -13.70
C GLU A 31 13.17 3.84 -12.91
N TYR A 32 13.01 3.71 -11.59
CA TYR A 32 12.63 4.85 -10.76
C TYR A 32 13.58 6.02 -11.02
N ASN A 33 13.02 7.19 -11.35
CA ASN A 33 13.74 8.41 -11.75
C ASN A 33 14.61 8.29 -13.03
N SER A 34 14.33 7.33 -13.91
CA SER A 34 15.00 7.30 -15.22
C SER A 34 14.51 8.49 -16.08
N GLY A 35 15.44 9.29 -16.61
CA GLY A 35 15.15 10.43 -17.50
C GLY A 35 14.66 11.70 -16.79
N THR A 36 13.52 11.66 -16.11
CA THR A 36 12.98 12.79 -15.33
C THR A 36 12.73 12.39 -13.88
N SER A 37 12.72 13.38 -12.98
CA SER A 37 12.25 13.16 -11.61
C SER A 37 10.81 12.66 -11.65
N THR A 38 10.50 11.63 -10.85
CA THR A 38 9.19 10.97 -10.66
C THR A 38 8.71 9.99 -11.73
N ASN A 39 9.55 9.58 -12.70
CA ASN A 39 9.20 8.45 -13.56
C ASN A 39 9.23 7.14 -12.78
N TYR A 40 8.29 6.25 -13.09
CA TYR A 40 8.13 4.93 -12.46
C TYR A 40 8.14 5.01 -10.92
N ASP A 41 7.42 5.99 -10.36
CA ASP A 41 7.31 6.22 -8.91
C ASP A 41 6.42 5.16 -8.25
N ILE A 42 6.97 3.95 -8.13
CA ILE A 42 6.33 2.80 -7.50
C ILE A 42 7.38 1.90 -6.84
N ALA A 43 7.00 1.32 -5.69
CA ALA A 43 7.79 0.34 -4.98
C ALA A 43 6.90 -0.69 -4.28
N LEU A 44 7.42 -1.89 -4.05
CA LEU A 44 6.78 -2.93 -3.25
C LEU A 44 7.48 -3.07 -1.90
N ILE A 45 6.70 -3.12 -0.82
CA ILE A 45 7.20 -3.36 0.53
C ILE A 45 6.86 -4.80 0.92
N HIS A 46 7.88 -5.61 1.19
CA HIS A 46 7.71 -6.96 1.74
C HIS A 46 7.76 -6.87 3.26
N LEU A 47 6.63 -7.22 3.90
CA LEU A 47 6.50 -7.29 5.35
C LEU A 47 7.38 -8.41 5.94
N ASP A 48 7.79 -8.25 7.19
CA ASP A 48 8.51 -9.27 7.97
C ASP A 48 7.70 -10.57 8.15
N ARG A 49 6.37 -10.47 8.18
CA ARG A 49 5.43 -11.58 8.29
C ARG A 49 4.11 -11.28 7.55
N PRO A 50 3.31 -12.30 7.20
CA PRO A 50 2.00 -12.09 6.59
C PRO A 50 1.06 -11.30 7.50
N ALA A 51 0.22 -10.45 6.92
CA ALA A 51 -0.87 -9.80 7.63
C ALA A 51 -2.05 -10.76 7.83
N ILE A 52 -2.76 -10.60 8.94
CA ILE A 52 -4.01 -11.32 9.19
C ILE A 52 -5.14 -10.51 8.54
N LEU A 53 -5.84 -11.12 7.58
CA LEU A 53 -7.00 -10.50 6.95
C LEU A 53 -8.20 -10.61 7.90
N GLN A 54 -8.80 -9.46 8.22
CA GLN A 54 -9.89 -9.31 9.18
C GLN A 54 -10.53 -7.93 9.02
N ASP A 55 -11.56 -7.62 9.82
CA ASP A 55 -12.15 -6.28 9.84
C ASP A 55 -11.05 -5.20 10.03
N GLY A 56 -10.96 -4.28 9.07
CA GLY A 56 -9.94 -3.22 9.00
C GLY A 56 -8.69 -3.55 8.18
N VAL A 57 -8.42 -4.82 7.85
CA VAL A 57 -7.26 -5.24 7.05
C VAL A 57 -7.71 -6.18 5.93
N ASP A 58 -7.74 -5.67 4.70
CA ASP A 58 -8.08 -6.45 3.52
C ASP A 58 -7.21 -6.05 2.31
N LEU A 59 -7.29 -6.84 1.25
CA LEU A 59 -6.57 -6.63 -0.01
C LEU A 59 -7.39 -5.76 -0.98
N VAL A 60 -6.69 -4.95 -1.76
CA VAL A 60 -7.27 -4.27 -2.93
C VAL A 60 -6.90 -5.02 -4.21
N CYS A 61 -7.81 -5.02 -5.19
CA CYS A 61 -7.53 -5.59 -6.50
C CYS A 61 -6.56 -4.69 -7.29
N LEU A 62 -5.65 -5.33 -8.03
CA LEU A 62 -4.87 -4.65 -9.07
C LEU A 62 -5.65 -4.71 -10.40
N PRO A 63 -5.63 -3.65 -11.21
CA PRO A 63 -6.22 -3.69 -12.54
C PRO A 63 -5.44 -4.62 -13.46
N ASP A 64 -6.14 -5.25 -14.41
CA ASP A 64 -5.49 -5.89 -15.54
C ASP A 64 -4.91 -4.83 -16.48
N ASP A 65 -3.89 -5.20 -17.26
CA ASP A 65 -3.16 -4.30 -18.16
C ASP A 65 -4.04 -3.56 -19.19
N ASN A 66 -5.25 -4.08 -19.46
CA ASN A 66 -6.16 -3.56 -20.48
C ASN A 66 -7.42 -2.90 -19.90
N VAL A 67 -7.44 -2.58 -18.60
CA VAL A 67 -8.58 -1.88 -17.99
C VAL A 67 -8.56 -0.40 -18.37
N ALA A 68 -9.53 0.01 -19.19
CA ALA A 68 -9.81 1.42 -19.41
C ALA A 68 -10.75 1.92 -18.31
N PHE A 69 -10.24 2.82 -17.47
CA PHE A 69 -11.08 3.50 -16.49
C PHE A 69 -11.88 4.62 -17.17
N PRO A 70 -13.21 4.69 -16.96
CA PRO A 70 -13.99 5.81 -17.48
C PRO A 70 -13.48 7.13 -16.87
N PRO A 71 -13.46 8.23 -17.65
CA PRO A 71 -12.88 9.50 -17.23
C PRO A 71 -13.51 10.05 -15.93
N ASP A 72 -14.77 9.72 -15.68
CA ASP A 72 -15.53 10.18 -14.50
C ASP A 72 -15.21 9.41 -13.20
N LEU A 73 -14.40 8.36 -13.28
CA LEU A 73 -14.02 7.54 -12.11
C LEU A 73 -12.68 7.95 -11.49
N ILE A 74 -11.95 8.90 -12.09
CA ILE A 74 -10.57 9.27 -11.69
C ILE A 74 -10.52 10.55 -10.83
N VAL A 75 -11.66 11.10 -10.40
CA VAL A 75 -11.70 12.24 -9.48
C VAL A 75 -12.20 11.77 -8.12
N GLY A 76 -11.26 11.42 -7.25
CA GLY A 76 -11.46 11.43 -5.80
C GLY A 76 -11.38 12.84 -5.25
#